data_AF-A0A293LYZ8-F1
#
_entry.id   AF-A0A293LYZ8-F1
#
_cell.length_a   1.000
_cell.length_b   1.000
_cell.length_c   1.000
_cell.angle_alpha   90.00
_cell.angle_beta   90.00
_cell.angle_gamma   90.00
#
_symmetry.space_group_name_H-M   'P 1'
#
loop_
_entity.id
_entity.type
_entity.pdbx_description
1 polymer ?
#
loop_
_entity_poly.entity_id
_entity_poly.type
_entity_poly.pdbx_seq_one_letter_code
_entity_poly.pdbx_strand_id
1 'polypeptide(L)'
;MHPKIYQELAEEESKVTKGNTSKRPCQESLAVAGSAMKQAKLAFGKGSITIPMDVKTLKNACLELVTKNGRPFSLFCDSGFQMLVAPMMQALKCHVDEKTIRDIVSERAAQVRSFLGDALKSTLLCIKMDIA
;
A
#
# COMPACT_ATOMS: atom_id res chain seq x y z
N MET A 1 19.04 1.16 -42.10
CA MET A 1 19.44 1.54 -40.73
C MET A 1 20.94 1.29 -40.60
N HIS A 2 21.70 2.27 -40.10
CA HIS A 2 23.15 2.31 -40.23
C HIS A 2 23.83 1.45 -39.13
N PRO A 3 24.84 0.64 -39.45
CA PRO A 3 25.46 -0.31 -38.49
C PRO A 3 26.16 0.33 -37.29
N LYS A 4 26.29 1.66 -37.26
CA LYS A 4 26.90 2.40 -36.15
C LYS A 4 25.99 2.56 -34.93
N ILE A 5 24.66 2.45 -35.11
CA ILE A 5 23.69 2.56 -34.00
C ILE A 5 23.80 1.36 -33.06
N TYR A 6 24.13 0.17 -33.59
CA TYR A 6 24.29 -1.04 -32.77
C TYR A 6 25.53 -1.01 -31.87
N GLN A 7 26.58 -0.30 -32.28
CA GLN A 7 27.80 -0.19 -31.47
C GLN A 7 27.63 0.82 -30.33
N GLU A 8 26.88 1.90 -30.55
CA GLU A 8 26.55 2.87 -29.48
C GLU A 8 25.65 2.24 -28.40
N LEU A 9 24.73 1.35 -28.76
CA LEU A 9 23.89 0.63 -27.79
C LEU A 9 24.67 -0.44 -27.00
N ALA A 10 25.69 -1.05 -27.60
CA ALA A 10 26.50 -2.07 -26.93
C ALA A 10 27.51 -1.48 -25.93
N GLU A 11 27.98 -0.25 -26.14
CA GLU A 11 28.93 0.41 -25.24
C GLU A 11 28.24 1.04 -24.02
N GLU A 12 26.98 1.46 -24.12
CA GLU A 12 26.20 1.98 -22.97
C GLU A 12 25.77 0.89 -21.97
N GLU A 13 25.59 -0.35 -22.40
CA GLU A 13 25.23 -1.47 -21.48
C GLU A 13 26.38 -1.87 -20.52
N SER A 14 27.60 -1.39 -20.77
CA SER A 14 28.78 -1.74 -19.96
C SER A 14 29.07 -0.76 -18.80
N LYS A 15 28.28 0.32 -18.63
CA LYS A 15 28.52 1.35 -17.58
C LYS A 15 27.42 1.56 -16.54
N VAL A 16 26.36 0.74 -16.50
CA VAL A 16 25.40 0.77 -15.37
C VAL A 16 25.71 -0.37 -14.40
N THR A 17 26.78 -0.18 -13.64
CA THR A 17 27.10 -1.02 -12.48
C THR A 17 26.11 -0.79 -11.33
N LYS A 18 25.45 -1.90 -10.96
CA LYS A 18 24.96 -2.29 -9.62
C LYS A 18 23.75 -1.55 -9.05
N GLY A 19 22.57 -1.93 -9.55
CA GLY A 19 21.28 -1.70 -8.88
C GLY A 19 21.04 -2.71 -7.75
N ASN A 20 20.79 -2.18 -6.55
CA ASN A 20 20.59 -2.90 -5.29
C ASN A 20 19.49 -3.96 -5.34
N THR A 21 19.85 -5.21 -5.08
CA THR A 21 18.91 -6.18 -4.52
C THR A 21 18.49 -5.70 -3.13
N SER A 22 17.29 -5.12 -3.00
CA SER A 22 16.66 -4.90 -1.69
C SER A 22 16.16 -6.23 -1.15
N LYS A 23 17.12 -7.08 -0.76
CA LYS A 23 16.91 -8.03 0.33
C LYS A 23 16.69 -7.14 1.55
N ARG A 24 15.50 -7.11 2.16
CA ARG A 24 15.39 -6.62 3.53
C ARG A 24 15.99 -7.71 4.42
N PRO A 25 17.15 -7.52 5.06
CA PRO A 25 17.42 -8.31 6.23
C PRO A 25 16.51 -7.79 7.32
N CYS A 26 15.68 -8.66 7.86
CA CYS A 26 15.25 -8.51 9.25
C CYS A 26 16.53 -8.61 10.07
N GLN A 27 17.14 -7.46 10.41
CA GLN A 27 18.35 -7.45 11.22
C GLN A 27 17.95 -7.71 12.67
N GLU A 28 18.03 -8.98 13.02
CA GLU A 28 18.30 -9.43 14.38
C GLU A 28 19.75 -9.06 14.70
N SER A 29 19.96 -7.99 15.45
CA SER A 29 21.29 -7.63 15.95
C SER A 29 21.54 -8.34 17.28
N LEU A 30 22.19 -9.51 17.22
CA LEU A 30 22.93 -10.04 18.36
C LEU A 30 24.20 -9.19 18.55
N ALA A 31 24.17 -8.29 19.51
CA ALA A 31 25.37 -7.77 20.17
C ALA A 31 25.31 -8.18 21.63
N VAL A 32 26.17 -9.13 22.01
CA VAL A 32 26.37 -9.57 23.39
C VAL A 32 27.17 -8.50 24.12
N ALA A 33 26.51 -7.81 25.05
CA ALA A 33 27.17 -7.15 26.18
C ALA A 33 26.20 -7.20 27.37
N GLY A 34 26.61 -7.88 28.43
CA GLY A 34 25.80 -8.21 29.59
C GLY A 34 25.13 -6.99 30.22
N SER A 35 23.80 -6.98 30.18
CA SER A 35 22.96 -6.31 31.16
C SER A 35 21.68 -7.13 31.28
N ALA A 36 21.24 -7.39 32.51
CA ALA A 36 20.11 -8.26 32.81
C ALA A 36 18.86 -7.76 32.06
N MET A 37 18.50 -8.45 30.98
CA MET A 37 17.30 -8.20 30.21
C MET A 37 16.12 -8.63 31.10
N LYS A 38 15.56 -7.69 31.87
CA LYS A 38 14.25 -7.89 32.49
C LYS A 38 13.27 -8.09 31.33
N GLN A 39 12.82 -9.34 31.14
CA GLN A 39 11.74 -9.65 30.22
C GLN A 39 10.52 -8.82 30.62
N ALA A 40 10.27 -7.72 29.91
CA ALA A 40 9.07 -6.95 30.06
C ALA A 40 7.93 -7.80 29.48
N LYS A 41 7.26 -8.53 30.36
CA LYS A 41 5.99 -9.20 30.06
C LYS A 41 5.02 -8.08 29.66
N LEU A 42 4.75 -7.93 28.36
CA LEU A 42 3.70 -7.05 27.83
C LEU A 42 2.37 -7.60 28.35
N ALA A 43 1.98 -7.19 29.54
CA ALA A 43 0.66 -7.44 30.07
C ALA A 43 -0.29 -6.45 29.38
N PHE A 44 -1.34 -6.97 28.74
CA PHE A 44 -2.46 -6.14 28.27
C PHE A 44 -3.12 -5.50 29.50
N GLY A 45 -2.74 -4.27 29.81
CA GLY A 45 -3.33 -3.47 30.88
C GLY A 45 -4.68 -2.90 30.45
N LYS A 46 -5.54 -2.59 31.43
CA LYS A 46 -6.76 -1.80 31.20
C LYS A 46 -6.38 -0.33 31.00
N GLY A 47 -5.91 0.02 29.81
CA GLY A 47 -5.70 1.40 29.37
C GLY A 47 -6.64 1.73 28.22
N SER A 48 -7.28 2.90 28.26
CA SER A 48 -8.01 3.46 27.12
C SER A 48 -7.28 4.68 26.58
N ILE A 49 -7.37 4.90 25.27
CA ILE A 49 -6.79 6.06 24.60
C ILE A 49 -7.87 6.76 23.79
N THR A 50 -7.82 8.09 23.75
CA THR A 50 -8.67 8.91 22.88
C THR A 50 -7.87 9.27 21.64
N ILE A 51 -8.35 8.87 20.47
CA ILE A 51 -7.72 9.19 19.19
C ILE A 51 -8.65 10.13 18.43
N PRO A 52 -8.22 11.37 18.10
CA PRO A 52 -8.98 12.22 17.19
C PRO A 52 -8.94 11.63 15.78
N MET A 53 -10.10 11.29 15.22
CA MET A 53 -10.22 10.75 13.88
C MET A 53 -11.55 11.17 13.24
N ASP A 54 -11.51 11.43 11.93
CA ASP A 54 -12.70 11.74 11.12
C ASP A 54 -13.11 10.55 10.25
N VAL A 55 -14.38 10.52 9.84
CA VAL A 55 -14.93 9.52 8.90
C VAL A 55 -14.15 9.47 7.59
N LYS A 56 -13.71 10.64 7.08
CA LYS A 56 -12.93 10.73 5.84
C LYS A 56 -11.58 10.02 5.98
N THR A 57 -10.92 10.16 7.12
CA THR A 57 -9.64 9.51 7.42
C THR A 57 -9.80 8.00 7.46
N LEU A 58 -10.85 7.50 8.13
CA LEU A 58 -11.16 6.07 8.15
C LEU A 58 -11.46 5.54 6.74
N LYS A 59 -12.30 6.25 5.95
CA LYS A 59 -12.61 5.89 4.56
C LYS A 59 -11.35 5.79 3.69
N ASN A 60 -10.46 6.78 3.79
CA ASN A 60 -9.20 6.79 3.04
C ASN A 60 -8.26 5.64 3.47
N ALA A 61 -8.18 5.36 4.77
CA ALA A 61 -7.36 4.24 5.26
C ALA A 61 -7.86 2.90 4.72
N CYS A 62 -9.16 2.65 4.73
CA CYS A 62 -9.75 1.43 4.15
C CYS A 62 -9.52 1.35 2.63
N LEU A 63 -9.61 2.48 1.93
CA LEU A 63 -9.33 2.56 0.49
C LEU A 63 -7.87 2.22 0.17
N GLU A 64 -6.92 2.77 0.91
CA GLU A 64 -5.49 2.47 0.73
C GLU A 64 -5.16 1.01 1.08
N LEU A 65 -5.83 0.46 2.09
CA LEU A 65 -5.65 -0.94 2.49
C LEU A 65 -5.98 -1.90 1.33
N VAL A 66 -7.04 -1.61 0.57
CA VAL A 66 -7.42 -2.43 -0.59
C VAL A 66 -6.58 -2.09 -1.82
N THR A 67 -6.38 -0.80 -2.11
CA THR A 67 -5.80 -0.37 -3.39
C THR A 67 -4.26 -0.40 -3.40
N LYS A 68 -3.61 0.12 -2.35
CA LYS A 68 -2.14 0.19 -2.27
C LYS A 68 -1.54 -1.08 -1.67
N ASN A 69 -2.17 -1.61 -0.63
CA ASN A 69 -1.67 -2.80 0.06
C ASN A 69 -2.20 -4.12 -0.53
N GLY A 70 -3.14 -4.04 -1.49
CA GLY A 70 -3.66 -5.21 -2.20
C GLY A 70 -4.44 -6.19 -1.31
N ARG A 71 -4.99 -5.73 -0.18
CA ARG A 71 -5.77 -6.60 0.71
C ARG A 71 -7.11 -6.96 0.07
N PRO A 72 -7.55 -8.22 0.16
CA PRO A 72 -8.84 -8.64 -0.39
C PRO A 72 -9.98 -7.95 0.35
N PHE A 73 -11.09 -7.71 -0.35
CA PHE A 73 -12.28 -7.12 0.26
C PHE A 73 -12.88 -7.99 1.38
N SER A 74 -12.66 -9.31 1.34
CA SER A 74 -13.08 -10.24 2.39
C SER A 74 -12.44 -9.94 3.77
N LEU A 75 -11.37 -9.13 3.83
CA LEU A 75 -10.77 -8.69 5.09
C LEU A 75 -11.78 -7.96 6.01
N PHE A 76 -12.75 -7.25 5.43
CA PHE A 76 -13.79 -6.55 6.20
C PHE A 76 -14.80 -7.50 6.85
N CYS A 77 -14.83 -8.77 6.43
CA CYS A 77 -15.64 -9.82 7.04
C CYS A 77 -14.87 -10.63 8.10
N ASP A 78 -13.57 -10.41 8.26
CA ASP A 78 -12.75 -11.12 9.24
C ASP A 78 -13.07 -10.65 10.66
N SER A 79 -13.31 -11.59 11.57
CA SER A 79 -13.69 -11.29 12.95
C SER A 79 -12.60 -10.54 13.71
N GLY A 80 -11.32 -10.87 13.49
CA GLY A 80 -10.21 -10.20 14.16
C GLY A 80 -10.06 -8.76 13.68
N PHE A 81 -10.25 -8.52 12.39
CA PHE A 81 -10.26 -7.18 11.83
C PHE A 81 -11.45 -6.36 12.33
N GLN A 82 -12.65 -6.97 12.37
CA GLN A 82 -13.84 -6.32 12.92
C GLN A 82 -13.66 -5.97 14.40
N MET A 83 -13.04 -6.84 15.21
CA MET A 83 -12.75 -6.52 16.61
C MET A 83 -11.83 -5.30 16.77
N LEU A 84 -10.90 -5.10 15.84
CA LEU A 84 -10.00 -3.95 15.86
C LEU A 84 -10.70 -2.65 15.45
N VAL A 85 -11.54 -2.70 14.41
CA VAL A 85 -12.10 -1.51 13.76
C VAL A 85 -13.50 -1.16 14.29
N ALA A 86 -14.22 -2.10 14.89
CA ALA A 86 -15.57 -1.88 15.44
C ALA A 86 -15.66 -0.73 16.46
N PRO A 87 -14.71 -0.55 17.41
CA PRO A 87 -14.75 0.60 18.32
C PRO A 87 -14.72 1.93 17.58
N MET A 88 -13.97 1.99 16.47
CA MET A 88 -13.83 3.19 15.65
C MET A 88 -15.11 3.43 14.82
N MET A 89 -15.68 2.37 14.23
CA MET A 89 -16.94 2.43 13.49
C MET A 89 -18.10 2.88 14.38
N GLN A 90 -18.18 2.36 15.61
CA GLN A 90 -19.20 2.72 16.59
C GLN A 90 -19.05 4.17 17.05
N ALA A 91 -17.82 4.62 17.36
CA ALA A 91 -17.55 6.00 17.74
C ALA A 91 -17.92 7.01 16.64
N LEU A 92 -17.68 6.65 15.38
CA LEU A 92 -17.93 7.49 14.22
C LEU A 92 -19.33 7.32 13.60
N LYS A 93 -20.16 6.41 14.15
CA LYS A 93 -21.49 6.05 13.62
C LYS A 93 -21.46 5.73 12.12
N CYS A 94 -20.47 4.96 11.68
CA CYS A 94 -20.33 4.54 10.29
C CYS A 94 -20.26 3.02 10.18
N HIS A 95 -20.63 2.49 9.01
CA HIS A 95 -20.58 1.07 8.70
C HIS A 95 -19.68 0.84 7.49
N VAL A 96 -18.75 -0.11 7.60
CA VAL A 96 -17.81 -0.44 6.54
C VAL A 96 -17.96 -1.91 6.18
N ASP A 97 -18.68 -2.18 5.10
CA ASP A 97 -18.84 -3.50 4.52
C ASP A 97 -17.98 -3.70 3.27
N GLU A 98 -17.82 -4.96 2.88
CA GLU A 98 -17.21 -5.36 1.61
C GLU A 98 -17.83 -4.60 0.41
N LYS A 99 -19.16 -4.57 0.34
CA LYS A 99 -19.90 -3.91 -0.75
C LYS A 99 -19.65 -2.41 -0.74
N THR A 100 -19.78 -1.77 0.43
CA THR A 100 -19.54 -0.34 0.59
C THR A 100 -18.14 0.06 0.14
N ILE A 101 -17.11 -0.72 0.52
CA ILE A 101 -15.74 -0.46 0.10
C ILE A 101 -15.56 -0.68 -1.40
N ARG A 102 -16.18 -1.72 -1.97
CA ARG A 102 -16.13 -1.97 -3.42
C ARG A 102 -16.74 -0.81 -4.21
N ASP A 103 -17.86 -0.25 -3.75
CA ASP A 103 -18.51 0.90 -4.37
C ASP A 103 -17.62 2.14 -4.30
N ILE A 104 -17.03 2.40 -3.13
CA ILE A 104 -16.09 3.52 -2.92
C ILE A 104 -14.86 3.40 -3.82
N VAL A 105 -14.29 2.19 -3.94
CA VAL A 105 -13.15 1.93 -4.84
C VAL A 105 -13.54 2.21 -6.29
N SER A 106 -14.73 1.75 -6.69
CA SER A 106 -15.24 1.91 -8.06
C SER A 106 -15.49 3.38 -8.40
N GLU A 107 -16.12 4.11 -7.48
CA GLU A 107 -16.35 5.55 -7.57
C GLU A 107 -15.01 6.30 -7.71
N ARG A 108 -14.05 6.01 -6.83
CA ARG A 108 -12.75 6.68 -6.85
C ARG A 108 -11.98 6.37 -8.13
N ALA A 109 -12.02 5.12 -8.59
CA ALA A 109 -11.40 4.73 -9.84
C ALA A 109 -12.04 5.45 -11.04
N ALA A 110 -13.37 5.62 -11.04
CA ALA A 110 -14.07 6.38 -12.07
C ALA A 110 -13.63 7.86 -12.10
N GLN A 111 -13.51 8.50 -10.93
CA GLN A 111 -13.01 9.87 -10.82
C GLN A 111 -11.58 9.99 -11.37
N VAL A 112 -10.68 9.07 -11.00
CA VAL A 112 -9.30 9.07 -11.47
C VAL A 112 -9.22 8.83 -12.98
N ARG A 113 -10.02 7.90 -13.52
CA ARG A 113 -10.09 7.66 -14.97
C ARG A 113 -10.61 8.86 -15.74
N SER A 114 -11.62 9.57 -15.23
CA SER A 114 -12.13 10.79 -15.87
C SER A 114 -11.07 11.87 -15.89
N PHE A 115 -10.44 12.13 -14.74
CA PHE A 115 -9.37 13.12 -14.61
C PHE A 115 -8.19 12.81 -15.54
N LEU A 116 -7.75 11.55 -15.56
CA LEU A 116 -6.67 11.12 -16.44
C LEU A 116 -7.09 11.19 -17.91
N GLY A 117 -8.32 10.77 -18.24
CA GLY A 117 -8.87 10.87 -19.58
C GLY A 117 -8.84 12.29 -20.11
N ASP A 118 -9.24 13.27 -19.30
CA ASP A 118 -9.18 14.69 -19.67
C ASP A 118 -7.74 15.19 -19.86
N ALA A 119 -6.81 14.76 -19.00
CA ALA A 119 -5.40 15.11 -19.11
C ALA A 119 -4.72 14.50 -20.35
N LEU A 120 -5.17 13.32 -20.79
CA LEU A 120 -4.54 12.57 -21.89
C LEU A 120 -5.08 12.96 -23.28
N LYS A 121 -6.23 13.64 -23.38
CA LYS A 121 -6.91 13.98 -24.66
C LYS A 121 -6.02 14.69 -25.70
N SER A 122 -5.04 15.47 -25.26
CA SER A 122 -4.14 16.24 -26.13
C SER A 122 -2.72 15.67 -26.21
N THR A 123 -2.48 14.49 -25.65
CA THR A 123 -1.15 13.88 -25.59
C THR A 123 -1.01 12.71 -26.56
N LEU A 124 0.12 12.61 -27.24
CA LEU A 124 0.48 11.42 -28.01
C LEU A 124 0.88 10.31 -27.03
N LEU A 125 0.28 9.14 -27.17
CA LEU A 125 0.51 7.99 -26.29
C LEU A 125 1.14 6.84 -27.07
N CYS A 126 2.12 6.18 -26.45
CA CYS A 126 2.64 4.90 -26.91
C CYS A 126 2.08 3.81 -25.99
N ILE A 127 1.35 2.85 -26.57
CA ILE A 127 0.82 1.70 -25.84
C ILE A 127 1.66 0.50 -26.23
N LYS A 128 2.40 -0.06 -25.27
CA LYS A 128 3.03 -1.36 -25.45
C LYS A 128 1.96 -2.43 -25.20
N MET A 129 1.73 -3.28 -26.20
CA MET A 129 0.83 -4.43 -26.08
C MET A 129 1.63 -5.71 -25.92
N ASP A 130 1.50 -6.36 -24.76
CA ASP A 130 2.01 -7.69 -24.52
C ASP A 130 0.88 -8.70 -24.76
N ILE A 131 1.08 -9.64 -25.70
CA ILE A 131 0.15 -10.75 -25.99
C ILE A 131 0.80 -12.03 -25.49
N ALA A 132 0.03 -12.82 -24.72
CA ALA A 132 0.44 -14.11 -24.14
C ALA A 132 0.08 -15.28 -25.06
#